data_AF-A0A2K4KUF5-F1
#
_entry.id   AF-A0A2K4KUF5-F1
#
_cell.length_a   1.000
_cell.length_b   1.000
_cell.length_c   1.000
_cell.angle_alpha   90.00
_cell.angle_beta   90.00
_cell.angle_gamma   90.00
#
_symmetry.space_group_name_H-M   'P 1'
#
loop_
_entity.id
_entity.type
_entity.pdbx_description
1 polymer ?
#
loop_
_entity_poly.entity_id
_entity_poly.type
_entity_poly.pdbx_seq_one_letter_code
_entity_poly.pdbx_strand_id
1 'polypeptide(L)'
;MWNPASTGVFLQRIETPESNKIVLKILRKPSGADYADLAEETVTVLNFNPNDTEEYSLQFDPWSDINVVADGSIDEKDINVITRLALEFRDQTAISSDSGVFLEVTPVEDKRLLVLVSVLDLEDFEQPEFNYLLNATSSDKGESFSVRRINPDSGPAVNETLGLENLIKAFIKLRL
;
A
#
# COMPACT_ATOMS: atom_id res chain seq x y z
N MET A 1 -14.76 -11.24 1.64
CA MET A 1 -13.94 -10.12 1.18
C MET A 1 -12.88 -9.90 2.24
N TRP A 2 -11.60 -9.87 1.86
CA TRP A 2 -10.51 -9.61 2.80
C TRP A 2 -10.68 -8.21 3.40
N ASN A 3 -10.74 -8.13 4.73
CA ASN A 3 -11.08 -6.92 5.49
C ASN A 3 -9.96 -6.66 6.52
N PRO A 4 -9.03 -5.73 6.27
CA PRO A 4 -7.98 -5.42 7.24
C PRO A 4 -8.56 -4.82 8.52
N ALA A 5 -7.82 -4.92 9.62
CA ALA A 5 -8.24 -4.39 10.91
C ALA A 5 -8.14 -2.84 10.99
N SER A 6 -7.49 -2.22 10.02
CA SER A 6 -6.96 -0.86 10.08
C SER A 6 -7.14 -0.09 8.77
N THR A 7 -6.96 1.23 8.85
CA THR A 7 -6.86 2.10 7.69
C THR A 7 -5.51 1.93 7.00
N GLY A 8 -5.50 1.80 5.67
CA GLY A 8 -4.27 1.61 4.89
C GLY A 8 -4.51 1.56 3.39
N VAL A 9 -3.50 1.13 2.63
CA VAL A 9 -3.56 0.98 1.17
C VAL A 9 -3.17 -0.44 0.77
N PHE A 10 -4.05 -1.11 0.03
CA PHE A 10 -3.72 -2.34 -0.68
C PHE A 10 -3.28 -2.04 -2.11
N LEU A 11 -2.21 -2.71 -2.54
CA LEU A 11 -1.60 -2.62 -3.85
C LEU A 11 -1.52 -4.02 -4.47
N GLN A 12 -1.96 -4.15 -5.71
CA GLN A 12 -1.82 -5.36 -6.51
C GLN A 12 -1.35 -5.00 -7.91
N ARG A 13 -0.37 -5.75 -8.41
CA ARG A 13 0.04 -5.70 -9.81
C ARG A 13 -0.73 -6.76 -10.60
N ILE A 14 -1.16 -6.42 -11.80
CA ILE A 14 -1.76 -7.33 -12.77
C ILE A 14 -1.09 -7.05 -14.11
N GLU A 15 -0.34 -8.03 -14.62
CA GLU A 15 0.34 -7.94 -15.91
C GLU A 15 -0.28 -8.93 -16.90
N THR A 16 -0.65 -8.47 -18.09
CA THR A 16 -1.14 -9.31 -19.20
C THR A 16 -0.45 -8.88 -20.50
N PRO A 17 -0.43 -9.74 -21.54
CA PRO A 17 0.15 -9.38 -22.84
C PRO A 17 -0.45 -8.11 -23.47
N GLU A 18 -1.67 -7.75 -23.09
CA GLU A 18 -2.45 -6.63 -23.65
C GLU A 18 -2.41 -5.36 -22.76
N SER A 19 -2.21 -5.48 -21.45
CA SER A 19 -2.22 -4.35 -20.52
C SER A 19 -1.62 -4.71 -19.16
N ASN A 20 -0.76 -3.83 -18.63
CA ASN A 20 -0.29 -3.92 -17.26
C ASN A 20 -0.93 -2.83 -16.41
N LYS A 21 -1.26 -3.16 -15.15
CA LYS A 21 -1.88 -2.21 -14.22
C LYS A 21 -1.50 -2.46 -12.77
N ILE A 22 -1.46 -1.38 -11.99
CA ILE A 22 -1.49 -1.43 -10.53
C ILE A 22 -2.92 -1.08 -10.09
N VAL A 23 -3.56 -2.01 -9.40
CA VAL A 23 -4.79 -1.75 -8.63
C VAL A 23 -4.37 -1.25 -7.26
N LEU A 24 -4.87 -0.07 -6.88
CA LEU A 24 -4.65 0.56 -5.58
C LEU A 24 -6.01 0.72 -4.91
N LYS A 25 -6.16 0.17 -3.71
CA LYS A 25 -7.36 0.29 -2.88
C LYS A 25 -7.01 1.05 -1.60
N ILE A 26 -7.61 2.21 -1.39
CA ILE A 26 -7.53 2.91 -0.10
C ILE A 26 -8.66 2.33 0.76
N LEU A 27 -8.30 1.76 1.91
CA LEU A 27 -9.23 1.13 2.84
C LEU A 27 -9.28 1.98 4.11
N ARG A 28 -10.44 2.56 4.45
CA ARG A 28 -10.62 3.41 5.64
C ARG A 28 -11.51 2.74 6.67
N LYS A 29 -11.01 2.61 7.90
CA LYS A 29 -11.78 2.21 9.07
C LYS A 29 -12.31 3.46 9.81
N PRO A 30 -13.59 3.50 10.22
CA PRO A 30 -14.06 4.57 11.09
C PRO A 30 -13.35 4.54 12.45
N SER A 31 -13.28 5.70 13.12
CA SER A 31 -12.64 5.80 14.43
C SER A 31 -13.38 4.96 15.47
N GLY A 32 -12.67 4.06 16.15
CA GLY A 32 -13.28 3.11 17.09
C GLY A 32 -13.93 1.87 16.45
N ALA A 33 -13.70 1.63 15.16
CA ALA A 33 -14.11 0.40 14.49
C ALA A 33 -13.39 -0.84 15.01
N ASP A 34 -14.12 -1.96 15.06
CA ASP A 34 -13.61 -3.29 15.39
C ASP A 34 -13.33 -4.11 14.12
N TYR A 35 -12.90 -5.37 14.31
CA TYR A 35 -12.68 -6.34 13.22
C TYR A 35 -13.94 -6.64 12.39
N ALA A 36 -15.14 -6.50 12.97
CA ALA A 36 -16.41 -6.80 12.30
C ALA A 36 -16.88 -5.70 11.35
N ASP A 37 -16.45 -4.45 11.57
CA ASP A 37 -16.81 -3.32 10.71
C ASP A 37 -16.11 -3.45 9.35
N LEU A 38 -16.79 -3.06 8.27
CA LEU A 38 -16.17 -3.04 6.94
C LEU A 38 -15.40 -1.73 6.76
N ALA A 39 -14.25 -1.80 6.09
CA ALA A 39 -13.59 -0.60 5.60
C ALA A 39 -14.37 0.00 4.40
N GLU A 40 -14.39 1.33 4.32
CA GLU A 40 -14.74 2.06 3.10
C GLU A 40 -13.60 1.88 2.07
N GLU A 41 -13.93 1.56 0.82
CA GLU A 41 -12.95 1.20 -0.23
C GLU A 41 -12.99 2.17 -1.41
N THR A 42 -11.98 3.04 -1.53
CA THR A 42 -11.73 3.81 -2.76
C THR A 42 -10.82 3.00 -3.69
N VAL A 43 -11.24 2.78 -4.94
CA VAL A 43 -10.43 2.07 -5.94
C VAL A 43 -9.83 3.02 -6.96
N THR A 44 -8.54 2.86 -7.22
CA THR A 44 -7.80 3.54 -8.30
C THR A 44 -7.00 2.52 -9.10
N VAL A 45 -6.88 2.71 -10.41
CA VAL A 45 -6.11 1.82 -11.30
C VAL A 45 -5.11 2.64 -12.11
N LEU A 46 -3.82 2.43 -11.87
CA LEU A 46 -2.76 2.94 -12.74
C LEU A 46 -2.56 1.94 -13.88
N ASN A 47 -2.96 2.29 -15.10
CA ASN A 47 -2.69 1.49 -16.30
C ASN A 47 -1.37 1.96 -16.93
N PHE A 48 -0.55 1.05 -17.42
CA PHE A 48 0.71 1.38 -18.11
C PHE A 48 0.98 0.41 -19.27
N ASN A 49 1.65 0.92 -20.31
CA ASN A 49 1.90 0.15 -21.53
C ASN A 49 3.05 -0.87 -21.29
N PRO A 50 2.87 -2.17 -21.56
CA PRO A 50 3.94 -3.16 -21.43
C PRO A 50 5.17 -2.87 -22.31
N ASN A 51 4.99 -2.10 -23.40
CA ASN A 51 6.03 -1.75 -24.37
C ASN A 51 6.60 -0.33 -24.17
N ASP A 52 5.99 0.49 -23.30
CA ASP A 52 6.45 1.83 -22.96
C ASP A 52 6.11 2.11 -21.49
N THR A 53 7.09 1.98 -20.59
CA THR A 53 6.88 2.17 -19.16
C THR A 53 6.83 3.64 -18.72
N GLU A 54 7.07 4.60 -19.63
CA GLU A 54 6.81 6.02 -19.37
C GLU A 54 5.36 6.41 -19.70
N GLU A 55 4.69 5.65 -20.58
CA GLU A 55 3.26 5.80 -20.87
C GLU A 55 2.38 5.16 -19.78
N TYR A 56 1.74 6.00 -18.95
CA TYR A 56 0.76 5.58 -17.95
C TYR A 56 -0.48 6.49 -17.90
N SER A 57 -1.59 5.95 -17.41
CA SER A 57 -2.82 6.69 -17.13
C SER A 57 -3.45 6.22 -15.82
N LEU A 58 -3.78 7.18 -14.95
CA LEU A 58 -4.52 6.91 -13.72
C LEU A 58 -6.02 6.93 -14.03
N GLN A 59 -6.67 5.77 -13.90
CA GLN A 59 -8.12 5.67 -13.84
C GLN A 59 -8.54 5.76 -12.38
N PHE A 60 -9.06 6.92 -12.01
CA PHE A 60 -9.73 7.16 -10.75
C PHE A 60 -11.24 7.22 -11.01
N ASP A 61 -12.06 6.54 -10.20
CA ASP A 61 -13.52 6.69 -10.26
C ASP A 61 -14.00 7.72 -9.22
N PRO A 62 -14.24 8.99 -9.61
CA PRO A 62 -14.69 10.03 -8.70
C PRO A 62 -16.12 9.82 -8.18
N TRP A 63 -16.84 8.80 -8.67
CA TRP A 63 -18.16 8.42 -8.18
C TRP A 63 -18.12 7.28 -7.15
N SER A 64 -16.94 6.68 -6.92
CA SER A 64 -16.75 5.65 -5.88
C SER A 64 -16.62 6.25 -4.49
N ASP A 65 -15.90 7.37 -4.33
CA ASP A 65 -15.87 8.17 -3.10
C ASP A 65 -15.78 9.67 -3.40
N ILE A 66 -16.87 10.38 -3.10
CA ILE A 66 -16.75 11.76 -2.62
C ILE A 66 -16.11 11.63 -1.22
N ASN A 67 -14.75 11.58 -1.12
CA ASN A 67 -13.91 12.20 -0.06
C ASN A 67 -12.44 11.68 0.15
N VAL A 68 -11.41 12.56 0.04
CA VAL A 68 -10.16 12.63 0.86
C VAL A 68 -9.71 14.09 1.15
N VAL A 69 -10.22 14.66 2.23
CA VAL A 69 -9.52 15.51 3.22
C VAL A 69 -10.19 15.15 4.58
N ALA A 70 -9.95 15.88 5.67
CA ALA A 70 -10.62 15.55 6.94
C ALA A 70 -12.17 15.70 6.92
N ASP A 71 -12.73 16.26 5.84
CA ASP A 71 -14.15 16.45 5.56
C ASP A 71 -14.65 15.77 4.27
N GLY A 72 -13.82 15.78 3.20
CA GLY A 72 -14.19 16.31 1.87
C GLY A 72 -13.39 15.71 0.70
N SER A 73 -13.53 16.21 -0.54
CA SER A 73 -13.08 15.56 -1.82
C SER A 73 -11.56 15.25 -1.96
N ILE A 74 -11.22 14.09 -2.58
CA ILE A 74 -9.86 13.77 -3.10
C ILE A 74 -9.37 14.94 -3.97
N ASP A 75 -8.16 15.44 -3.70
CA ASP A 75 -7.59 16.57 -4.43
C ASP A 75 -6.48 16.17 -5.44
N GLU A 76 -6.01 17.15 -6.22
CA GLU A 76 -4.94 16.97 -7.21
C GLU A 76 -3.62 16.51 -6.58
N LYS A 77 -3.33 16.92 -5.35
CA LYS A 77 -2.13 16.52 -4.62
C LYS A 77 -2.24 15.08 -4.14
N ASP A 78 -3.41 14.62 -3.70
CA ASP A 78 -3.66 13.21 -3.38
C ASP A 78 -3.53 12.35 -4.64
N ILE A 79 -4.11 12.76 -5.78
CA ILE A 79 -3.93 12.10 -7.09
C ILE A 79 -2.44 11.96 -7.45
N ASN A 80 -1.64 13.01 -7.26
CA ASN A 80 -0.19 12.97 -7.48
C ASN A 80 0.53 11.98 -6.53
N VAL A 81 0.12 11.91 -5.27
CA VAL A 81 0.70 10.99 -4.28
C VAL A 81 0.29 9.53 -4.56
N ILE A 82 -0.98 9.28 -4.87
CA ILE A 82 -1.54 7.98 -5.27
C ILE A 82 -0.83 7.46 -6.53
N THR A 83 -0.67 8.31 -7.55
CA THR A 83 0.08 8.00 -8.78
C THR A 83 1.52 7.63 -8.45
N ARG A 84 2.20 8.42 -7.59
CA ARG A 84 3.59 8.13 -7.20
C ARG A 84 3.69 6.82 -6.42
N LEU A 85 2.76 6.54 -5.50
CA LEU A 85 2.72 5.30 -4.73
C LEU A 85 2.57 4.07 -5.65
N ALA A 86 1.66 4.13 -6.63
CA ALA A 86 1.49 3.06 -7.61
C ALA A 86 2.75 2.88 -8.50
N LEU A 87 3.41 3.96 -8.91
CA LEU A 87 4.66 3.89 -9.68
C LEU A 87 5.82 3.27 -8.86
N GLU A 88 6.01 3.66 -7.60
CA GLU A 88 7.05 3.04 -6.75
C GLU A 88 6.74 1.55 -6.46
N PHE A 89 5.46 1.14 -6.45
CA PHE A 89 5.07 -0.28 -6.35
C PHE A 89 5.30 -1.07 -7.65
N ARG A 90 5.19 -0.41 -8.80
CA ARG A 90 5.58 -0.97 -10.10
C ARG A 90 7.11 -1.11 -10.21
N ASP A 91 7.87 -0.19 -9.64
CA ASP A 91 9.33 -0.11 -9.84
C ASP A 91 10.14 -0.85 -8.75
N GLN A 92 9.54 -1.19 -7.60
CA GLN A 92 10.17 -2.03 -6.59
C GLN A 92 10.37 -3.48 -7.08
N THR A 93 11.43 -4.13 -6.60
CA THR A 93 11.84 -5.50 -6.97
C THR A 93 12.04 -6.44 -5.76
N ALA A 94 11.64 -6.00 -4.56
CA ALA A 94 11.88 -6.69 -3.30
C ALA A 94 10.73 -7.64 -2.90
N ILE A 95 9.53 -7.39 -3.41
CA ILE A 95 8.31 -8.21 -3.26
C ILE A 95 7.90 -8.69 -4.65
N SER A 96 7.43 -9.94 -4.76
CA SER A 96 7.05 -10.56 -6.04
C SER A 96 5.97 -9.75 -6.77
N SER A 97 5.98 -9.82 -8.11
CA SER A 97 4.94 -9.27 -8.97
C SER A 97 3.55 -9.81 -8.64
N ASP A 98 3.50 -11.06 -8.21
CA ASP A 98 2.27 -11.84 -8.07
C ASP A 98 1.67 -11.73 -6.65
N SER A 99 2.37 -11.02 -5.75
CA SER A 99 1.91 -10.75 -4.39
C SER A 99 1.11 -9.45 -4.28
N GLY A 100 0.10 -9.46 -3.42
CA GLY A 100 -0.54 -8.25 -2.94
C GLY A 100 0.26 -7.63 -1.80
N VAL A 101 0.15 -6.32 -1.61
CA VAL A 101 0.79 -5.63 -0.49
C VAL A 101 -0.19 -4.69 0.18
N PHE A 102 -0.39 -4.84 1.49
CA PHE A 102 -1.09 -3.86 2.31
C PHE A 102 -0.12 -3.04 3.15
N LEU A 103 -0.26 -1.73 3.07
CA LEU A 103 0.53 -0.73 3.78
C LEU A 103 -0.36 -0.02 4.80
N GLU A 104 0.05 -0.05 6.07
CA GLU A 104 -0.62 0.68 7.16
C GLU A 104 0.42 1.40 8.03
N VAL A 105 0.02 2.51 8.65
CA VAL A 105 0.84 3.21 9.65
C VAL A 105 0.39 2.76 11.04
N THR A 106 1.29 2.13 11.79
CA THR A 106 1.03 1.82 13.20
C THR A 106 1.50 2.98 14.08
N PRO A 107 0.63 3.55 14.94
CA PRO A 107 1.05 4.50 15.96
C PRO A 107 2.04 3.84 16.92
N VAL A 108 3.21 4.44 17.09
CA VAL A 108 4.24 3.98 18.04
C VAL A 108 4.68 5.13 18.95
N GLU A 109 5.11 4.77 20.15
CA GLU A 109 5.65 5.71 21.11
C GLU A 109 6.94 6.39 20.59
N ASP A 110 7.31 7.53 21.18
CA ASP A 110 8.51 8.32 20.87
C ASP A 110 8.58 8.99 19.48
N LYS A 111 7.44 9.21 18.81
CA LYS A 111 7.35 9.90 17.49
C LYS A 111 8.10 9.19 16.35
N ARG A 112 8.41 7.91 16.51
CA ARG A 112 8.88 7.06 15.42
C ARG A 112 7.74 6.82 14.42
N LEU A 113 8.07 6.52 13.17
CA LEU A 113 7.11 5.97 12.23
C LEU A 113 7.34 4.46 12.13
N LEU A 114 6.25 3.70 12.22
CA LEU A 114 6.21 2.28 11.88
C LEU A 114 5.21 2.11 10.75
N VAL A 115 5.69 1.65 9.60
CA VAL A 115 4.84 1.17 8.51
C VAL A 115 4.90 -0.35 8.51
N LEU A 116 3.74 -0.99 8.58
CA LEU A 116 3.60 -2.42 8.38
C LEU A 116 3.35 -2.68 6.90
N VAL A 117 4.11 -3.62 6.34
CA VAL A 117 4.01 -4.07 4.95
C VAL A 117 3.59 -5.53 5.00
N SER A 118 2.29 -5.76 4.96
CA SER A 118 1.72 -7.12 4.90
C SER A 118 1.74 -7.59 3.45
N VAL A 119 2.56 -8.59 3.18
CA VAL A 119 2.63 -9.25 1.86
C VAL A 119 1.62 -10.39 1.85
N LEU A 120 0.74 -10.35 0.86
CA LEU A 120 -0.39 -11.24 0.70
C LEU A 120 -0.17 -12.15 -0.52
N ASP A 121 -0.52 -13.41 -0.36
CA ASP A 121 -0.66 -14.35 -1.47
C ASP A 121 -1.98 -14.08 -2.22
N LEU A 122 -1.92 -14.22 -3.54
CA LEU A 122 -3.03 -13.99 -4.47
C LEU A 122 -3.28 -15.20 -5.38
N GLU A 123 -2.46 -16.26 -5.30
CA GLU A 123 -2.65 -17.48 -6.09
C GLU A 123 -3.84 -18.30 -5.55
N ASP A 124 -4.65 -18.87 -6.45
CA ASP A 124 -5.72 -19.85 -6.18
C ASP A 124 -6.84 -19.51 -5.16
N PHE A 125 -6.89 -18.31 -4.58
CA PHE A 125 -7.93 -17.91 -3.61
C PHE A 125 -8.91 -16.85 -4.15
N GLU A 126 -10.18 -16.93 -3.74
CA GLU A 126 -11.17 -15.84 -3.99
C GLU A 126 -10.82 -14.53 -3.25
N GLN A 127 -9.88 -14.56 -2.31
CA GLN A 127 -9.52 -13.46 -1.41
C GLN A 127 -8.03 -13.52 -1.06
N PRO A 128 -7.32 -12.38 -0.94
CA PRO A 128 -5.92 -12.37 -0.52
C PRO A 128 -5.68 -13.07 0.82
N GLU A 129 -4.69 -13.96 0.89
CA GLU A 129 -4.25 -14.61 2.13
C GLU A 129 -2.97 -13.98 2.67
N PHE A 130 -2.76 -13.97 3.99
CA PHE A 130 -1.54 -13.42 4.58
C PHE A 130 -0.35 -14.37 4.40
N ASN A 131 0.75 -13.89 3.79
CA ASN A 131 1.98 -14.66 3.62
C ASN A 131 3.04 -14.25 4.65
N TYR A 132 3.42 -12.97 4.70
CA TYR A 132 4.37 -12.47 5.70
C TYR A 132 4.29 -10.96 5.93
N LEU A 133 4.89 -10.51 7.04
CA LEU A 133 4.95 -9.12 7.45
C LEU A 133 6.39 -8.59 7.40
N LEU A 134 6.57 -7.37 6.87
CA LEU A 134 7.77 -6.57 7.07
C LEU A 134 7.44 -5.33 7.91
N ASN A 135 8.31 -4.99 8.86
CA ASN A 135 8.24 -3.74 9.59
C ASN A 135 9.25 -2.75 9.00
N ALA A 136 8.77 -1.60 8.55
CA ALA A 136 9.59 -0.47 8.16
C ALA A 136 9.58 0.58 9.27
N THR A 137 10.73 0.80 9.91
CA THR A 137 10.88 1.75 11.01
C THR A 137 11.69 2.98 10.59
N SER A 138 11.21 4.17 10.98
CA SER A 138 11.92 5.43 10.83
C SER A 138 11.98 6.17 12.17
N SER A 139 13.17 6.71 12.47
CA SER A 139 13.42 7.60 13.62
C SER A 139 13.62 9.06 13.21
N ASP A 140 13.55 9.37 11.91
CA ASP A 140 13.85 10.68 11.31
C ASP A 140 12.65 11.29 10.58
N LYS A 141 11.43 10.85 10.94
CA LYS A 141 10.14 11.29 10.36
C LYS A 141 9.90 10.87 8.91
N GLY A 142 10.57 9.81 8.47
CA GLY A 142 10.41 9.20 7.15
C GLY A 142 11.45 9.60 6.13
N GLU A 143 12.52 10.29 6.54
CA GLU A 143 13.66 10.60 5.68
C GLU A 143 14.52 9.36 5.38
N SER A 144 14.48 8.33 6.24
CA SER A 144 15.00 6.99 5.98
C SER A 144 14.20 5.90 6.70
N PHE A 145 14.27 4.66 6.20
CA PHE A 145 13.60 3.50 6.79
C PHE A 145 14.51 2.27 6.85
N SER A 146 14.56 1.60 8.01
CA SER A 146 15.05 0.22 8.13
C SER A 146 13.87 -0.74 7.96
N VAL A 147 13.88 -1.58 6.93
CA VAL A 147 12.80 -2.54 6.65
C VAL A 147 13.26 -3.95 7.01
N ARG A 148 12.51 -4.69 7.83
CA ARG A 148 12.90 -6.04 8.30
C ARG A 148 11.69 -6.97 8.35
N ARG A 149 11.85 -8.21 7.87
CA ARG A 149 10.82 -9.26 8.01
C ARG A 149 10.61 -9.60 9.49
N ILE A 150 9.36 -9.80 9.90
CA ILE A 150 9.02 -10.29 11.23
C ILE A 150 8.81 -11.80 11.18
N ASN A 151 9.57 -12.53 12.01
CA ASN A 151 9.35 -13.94 12.28
C ASN A 151 8.56 -14.07 13.59
N PRO A 152 7.44 -14.82 13.64
CA PRO A 152 6.64 -14.96 14.86
C PRO A 152 7.43 -15.41 16.10
N ASP A 153 8.34 -16.37 15.94
CA ASP A 153 9.07 -16.99 17.06
C ASP A 153 10.36 -16.27 17.47
N SER A 154 10.90 -15.40 16.60
CA SER A 154 12.22 -14.76 16.80
C SER A 154 12.24 -13.24 16.64
N GLY A 155 11.09 -12.62 16.33
CA GLY A 155 10.97 -11.18 16.13
C GLY A 155 11.55 -10.71 14.79
N PRO A 156 12.00 -9.45 14.69
CA PRO A 156 12.57 -8.91 13.46
C PRO A 156 13.83 -9.66 13.02
N ALA A 157 13.94 -9.94 11.73
CA ALA A 157 15.14 -10.46 11.11
C ALA A 157 16.35 -9.52 11.34
N VAL A 158 17.54 -10.12 11.44
CA VAL A 158 18.80 -9.38 11.64
C VAL A 158 19.16 -8.52 10.43
N ASN A 159 18.85 -9.01 9.22
CA ASN A 159 19.16 -8.35 7.96
C ASN A 159 17.98 -7.52 7.46
N GLU A 160 18.28 -6.43 6.75
CA GLU A 160 17.29 -5.53 6.17
C GLU A 160 16.85 -5.96 4.77
N THR A 161 15.57 -5.71 4.47
CA THR A 161 14.96 -5.88 3.15
C THR A 161 15.13 -4.59 2.36
N LEU A 162 16.11 -4.58 1.45
CA LEU A 162 16.39 -3.42 0.59
C LEU A 162 15.31 -3.27 -0.51
N GLY A 163 15.22 -2.09 -1.11
CA GLY A 163 14.39 -1.83 -2.30
C GLY A 163 12.95 -1.35 -2.05
N LEU A 164 12.47 -1.34 -0.81
CA LEU A 164 11.11 -0.86 -0.47
C LEU A 164 11.06 0.60 0.03
N GLU A 165 12.21 1.24 0.24
CA GLU A 165 12.28 2.55 0.91
C GLU A 165 11.48 3.64 0.18
N ASN A 166 11.56 3.71 -1.15
CA ASN A 166 10.81 4.69 -1.93
C ASN A 166 9.30 4.44 -1.88
N LEU A 167 8.86 3.18 -1.93
CA LEU A 167 7.46 2.79 -1.78
C LEU A 167 6.90 3.29 -0.44
N ILE A 168 7.63 3.03 0.65
CA ILE A 168 7.25 3.45 2.00
C ILE A 168 7.23 4.97 2.10
N LYS A 169 8.23 5.66 1.53
CA LYS A 169 8.30 7.13 1.44
C LYS A 169 7.19 7.77 0.62
N ALA A 170 6.68 7.09 -0.41
CA ALA A 170 5.51 7.52 -1.16
C ALA A 170 4.23 7.31 -0.33
N PHE A 171 4.10 6.16 0.34
CA PHE A 171 2.96 5.82 1.17
C PHE A 171 2.74 6.81 2.33
N ILE A 172 3.77 7.13 3.12
CA ILE A 172 3.63 8.06 4.25
C ILE A 172 3.30 9.52 3.87
N LYS A 173 3.35 9.86 2.57
CA LYS A 173 2.89 11.16 2.06
C LYS A 173 1.39 11.19 1.83
N LEU A 174 0.75 10.03 1.65
CA LEU A 174 -0.70 9.89 1.63
C LEU A 174 -1.20 10.02 3.06
N ARG A 175 -2.12 10.94 3.29
CA ARG A 175 -2.69 11.19 4.62
C ARG A 175 -4.04 10.50 4.68
N LEU A 176 -4.10 9.46 5.51
CA LEU A 176 -5.27 8.63 5.77
C LEU A 176 -5.78 8.84 7.19
#